data_AF-A0A328LXS7-F1
#
_entry.id   AF-A0A328LXS7-F1
#
_cell.length_a   1.000
_cell.length_b   1.000
_cell.length_c   1.000
_cell.angle_alpha   90.00
_cell.angle_beta   90.00
_cell.angle_gamma   90.00
#
_symmetry.space_group_name_H-M   'P 1'
#
loop_
_entity.id
_entity.type
_entity.pdbx_description
1 polymer ?
#
loop_
_entity_poly.entity_id
_entity_poly.type
_entity_poly.pdbx_seq_one_letter_code
_entity_poly.pdbx_strand_id
1 'polypeptide(L)'
;MINFSNVIEKLDEMIYKPNNLLITKRKEEKQNSEYAGGVFQLNNRSIRFRVSKITPNKIGQFVSFWEKNASMSNQAFSYDSAPNLLVITCIADNKLGQFIFPKEILLKEKILKTQNQKGKMAMRVYPIWDKPISNQAKKSQLWQLHYFVDLSDTENVATDKLLNLYS
;
A
#
# COMPACT_ATOMS: atom_id res chain seq x y z
N MET A 1 -19.38 -2.87 1.44
CA MET A 1 -18.31 -1.91 1.82
C MET A 1 -17.02 -2.70 2.00
N ILE A 2 -15.89 -2.23 1.47
CA ILE A 2 -14.59 -2.89 1.65
C ILE A 2 -14.21 -2.75 3.13
N ASN A 3 -14.05 -3.88 3.83
CA ASN A 3 -13.70 -3.95 5.25
C ASN A 3 -12.29 -4.55 5.42
N PHE A 4 -11.49 -4.02 6.34
CA PHE A 4 -10.12 -4.46 6.58
C PHE A 4 -10.02 -5.96 6.88
N SER A 5 -10.82 -6.49 7.82
CA SER A 5 -10.77 -7.91 8.22
C SER A 5 -11.06 -8.82 7.04
N ASN A 6 -12.14 -8.58 6.31
CA ASN A 6 -12.55 -9.41 5.17
C ASN A 6 -11.52 -9.38 4.04
N VAL A 7 -10.89 -8.22 3.79
CA VAL A 7 -9.84 -8.10 2.75
C VAL A 7 -8.60 -8.86 3.16
N ILE A 8 -8.16 -8.70 4.42
CA ILE A 8 -6.97 -9.39 4.92
C ILE A 8 -7.17 -10.89 4.96
N GLU A 9 -8.33 -11.39 5.38
CA GLU A 9 -8.62 -12.84 5.36
C GLU A 9 -8.51 -13.42 3.95
N LYS A 10 -9.07 -12.73 2.94
CA LYS A 10 -8.94 -13.17 1.54
C LYS A 10 -7.49 -13.17 1.06
N LEU A 11 -6.74 -12.10 1.35
CA LEU A 11 -5.33 -12.01 0.97
C LEU A 11 -4.46 -13.04 1.72
N ASP A 12 -4.82 -13.39 2.95
CA ASP A 12 -4.13 -14.40 3.75
C ASP A 12 -4.23 -15.78 3.10
N GLU A 13 -5.44 -16.21 2.74
CA GLU A 13 -5.65 -17.49 2.06
C GLU A 13 -5.04 -17.52 0.65
N MET A 14 -5.19 -16.43 -0.11
CA MET A 14 -4.75 -16.39 -1.51
C MET A 14 -3.25 -16.21 -1.66
N ILE A 15 -2.63 -15.38 -0.81
CA ILE A 15 -1.27 -14.87 -1.03
C ILE A 15 -0.35 -15.19 0.14
N TYR A 16 -0.72 -14.83 1.37
CA TYR A 16 0.26 -14.85 2.46
C TYR A 16 0.54 -16.27 2.98
N LYS A 17 -0.48 -17.07 3.31
CA LYS A 17 -0.33 -18.46 3.76
C LYS A 17 0.39 -19.35 2.74
N PRO A 18 0.02 -19.36 1.43
CA PRO A 18 0.72 -20.18 0.44
C PRO A 18 2.21 -19.85 0.30
N ASN A 19 2.59 -18.61 0.65
CA ASN A 19 3.97 -18.11 0.55
C ASN A 19 4.70 -18.07 1.91
N ASN A 20 4.20 -18.76 2.93
CA ASN A 20 4.77 -18.79 4.29
C ASN A 20 4.97 -17.40 4.93
N LEU A 21 4.09 -16.46 4.60
CA LEU A 21 4.02 -15.14 5.20
C LEU A 21 2.97 -15.16 6.31
N LEU A 22 3.41 -15.31 7.57
CA LEU A 22 2.50 -15.42 8.70
C LEU A 22 2.01 -14.03 9.14
N ILE A 23 0.70 -13.82 9.13
CA ILE A 23 0.10 -12.62 9.71
C ILE A 23 0.01 -12.72 11.24
N THR A 24 0.54 -11.71 11.94
CA THR A 24 0.31 -11.51 13.38
C THR A 24 -0.05 -10.06 13.71
N LYS A 25 -0.51 -9.80 14.95
CA LYS A 25 -0.78 -8.45 15.49
C LYS A 25 -1.70 -7.56 14.62
N ARG A 26 -2.74 -8.16 14.03
CA ARG A 26 -3.73 -7.42 13.21
C ARG A 26 -4.47 -6.38 14.03
N LYS A 27 -4.57 -5.16 13.50
CA LYS A 27 -5.35 -4.06 14.09
C LYS A 27 -5.86 -3.12 13.01
N GLU A 28 -7.16 -2.89 12.98
CA GLU A 28 -7.77 -1.90 12.08
C GLU A 28 -7.43 -0.46 12.51
N GLU A 29 -7.23 0.41 11.52
CA GLU A 29 -7.06 1.85 11.68
C GLU A 29 -8.36 2.58 11.35
N LYS A 30 -9.19 2.83 12.38
CA LYS A 30 -10.51 3.46 12.23
C LYS A 30 -10.49 4.78 11.44
N GLN A 31 -9.43 5.58 11.58
CA GLN A 31 -9.33 6.87 10.90
C GLN A 31 -9.08 6.77 9.39
N ASN A 32 -8.69 5.58 8.88
CA ASN A 32 -8.55 5.30 7.46
C ASN A 32 -9.41 4.10 7.02
N SER A 33 -10.49 3.79 7.74
CA SER A 33 -11.37 2.64 7.47
C SER A 33 -11.98 2.68 6.07
N GLU A 34 -12.22 3.88 5.52
CA GLU A 34 -12.65 4.07 4.14
C GLU A 34 -11.74 3.41 3.09
N TYR A 35 -10.45 3.22 3.42
CA TYR A 35 -9.44 2.58 2.59
C TYR A 35 -9.00 1.24 3.17
N ALA A 36 -9.88 0.57 3.94
CA ALA A 36 -9.58 -0.66 4.67
C ALA A 36 -8.25 -0.56 5.44
N GLY A 37 -8.04 0.58 6.11
CA GLY A 37 -6.78 0.86 6.79
C GLY A 37 -6.55 -0.07 7.97
N GLY A 38 -5.34 -0.61 8.07
CA GLY A 38 -4.92 -1.40 9.23
C GLY A 38 -3.41 -1.55 9.32
N VAL A 39 -2.98 -2.13 10.43
CA VAL A 39 -1.59 -2.52 10.69
C VAL A 39 -1.54 -3.99 11.09
N PHE A 40 -0.46 -4.66 10.72
CA PHE A 40 -0.16 -6.04 11.11
C PHE A 40 1.32 -6.32 10.92
N GLN A 41 1.76 -7.52 11.30
CA GLN A 41 3.08 -8.03 10.96
C GLN A 41 2.93 -9.17 9.95
N LEU A 42 3.80 -9.19 8.94
CA LEU A 42 4.06 -10.38 8.11
C LEU A 42 5.45 -10.88 8.48
N ASN A 43 5.51 -12.06 9.10
CA ASN A 43 6.73 -12.56 9.73
C ASN A 43 7.33 -11.47 10.65
N ASN A 44 8.54 -11.00 10.34
CA ASN A 44 9.25 -9.98 11.13
C ASN A 44 9.11 -8.55 10.57
N ARG A 45 8.30 -8.34 9.53
CA ARG A 45 8.08 -7.02 8.92
C ARG A 45 6.78 -6.41 9.40
N SER A 46 6.85 -5.19 9.91
CA SER A 46 5.68 -4.39 10.24
C SER A 46 5.07 -3.76 8.98
N ILE A 47 3.75 -3.91 8.84
CA ILE A 47 2.97 -3.49 7.67
C ILE A 47 1.95 -2.43 8.10
N ARG A 48 1.86 -1.35 7.31
CA ARG A 48 0.66 -0.49 7.25
C ARG A 48 -0.04 -0.76 5.92
N PHE A 49 -1.32 -1.10 5.97
CA PHE A 49 -2.05 -1.62 4.84
C PHE A 49 -3.20 -0.72 4.42
N ARG A 50 -3.43 -0.59 3.12
CA ARG A 50 -4.56 0.15 2.52
C ARG A 50 -5.10 -0.59 1.29
N VAL A 51 -6.35 -0.32 0.95
CA VAL A 51 -6.95 -0.59 -0.37
C VAL A 51 -7.17 0.73 -1.07
N SER A 52 -6.63 0.89 -2.28
CA SER A 52 -6.83 2.08 -3.10
C SER A 52 -8.21 2.10 -3.76
N LYS A 53 -8.65 3.28 -4.21
CA LYS A 53 -9.94 3.49 -4.87
C LYS A 53 -9.76 4.03 -6.27
N ILE A 54 -10.48 3.45 -7.24
CA ILE A 54 -10.64 4.04 -8.56
C ILE A 54 -11.55 5.27 -8.44
N THR A 55 -11.19 6.35 -9.13
CA THR A 55 -11.97 7.59 -9.16
C THR A 55 -12.39 7.91 -10.59
N PRO A 56 -13.65 8.26 -10.88
CA PRO A 56 -14.15 8.36 -12.26
C PRO A 56 -13.33 9.22 -13.22
N ASN A 57 -12.79 10.35 -12.73
CA ASN A 57 -12.24 11.40 -13.61
C ASN A 57 -10.71 11.43 -13.67
N LYS A 58 -10.01 10.46 -13.08
CA LYS A 58 -8.54 10.48 -13.00
C LYS A 58 -7.98 9.07 -13.08
N ILE A 59 -7.07 8.86 -14.05
CA ILE A 59 -6.26 7.65 -14.18
C ILE A 59 -5.40 7.46 -12.92
N GLY A 60 -5.17 6.20 -12.53
CA GLY A 60 -4.55 5.85 -11.25
C GLY A 60 -5.60 5.65 -10.17
N GLN A 61 -5.20 4.96 -9.10
CA GLN A 61 -6.04 4.73 -7.93
C GLN A 61 -5.63 5.67 -6.79
N PHE A 62 -6.60 6.28 -6.14
CA PHE A 62 -6.39 7.19 -5.03
C PHE A 62 -6.33 6.43 -3.71
N VAL A 63 -5.40 6.80 -2.83
CA VAL A 63 -5.26 6.19 -1.52
C VAL A 63 -4.83 7.23 -0.48
N SER A 64 -5.45 7.16 0.68
CA SER A 64 -5.18 8.02 1.83
C SER A 64 -4.52 7.23 2.95
N PHE A 65 -3.51 7.82 3.58
CA PHE A 65 -2.66 7.19 4.58
C PHE A 65 -2.09 8.25 5.53
N TRP A 66 -2.97 8.83 6.35
CA TRP A 66 -2.59 9.86 7.32
C TRP A 66 -2.81 9.38 8.76
N GLU A 67 -2.18 10.07 9.70
CA GLU A 67 -2.34 9.85 11.13
C GLU A 67 -2.62 11.17 11.86
N LYS A 68 -3.03 11.08 13.12
CA LYS A 68 -3.18 12.26 13.98
C LYS A 68 -1.87 12.58 14.68
N ASN A 69 -1.50 13.84 14.72
CA ASN A 69 -0.42 14.33 15.57
C ASN A 69 -0.90 14.48 17.03
N ALA A 70 0.00 14.90 17.93
CA ALA A 70 -0.30 15.14 19.34
C ALA A 70 -1.43 16.18 19.55
N SER A 71 -1.60 17.11 18.60
CA SER A 71 -2.67 18.12 18.59
C SER A 71 -3.92 17.66 17.84
N MET A 72 -4.10 16.34 17.63
CA MET A 72 -5.25 15.73 16.95
C MET A 72 -5.49 16.18 15.50
N SER A 73 -4.51 16.82 14.87
CA SER A 73 -4.55 17.27 13.49
C SER A 73 -3.98 16.21 12.54
N ASN A 74 -4.52 16.15 11.32
CA ASN A 74 -4.08 15.19 10.31
C ASN A 74 -2.66 15.54 9.82
N GLN A 75 -1.79 14.54 9.77
CA GLN A 75 -0.44 14.66 9.25
C GLN A 75 -0.04 13.44 8.43
N ALA A 76 1.00 13.61 7.60
CA ALA A 76 1.70 12.49 6.99
C ALA A 76 2.41 11.67 8.07
N PHE A 77 2.60 10.38 7.81
CA PHE A 77 3.28 9.49 8.74
C PHE A 77 4.71 9.93 9.01
N SER A 78 5.12 9.97 10.27
CA SER A 78 6.52 10.22 10.60
C SER A 78 7.40 9.07 10.14
N TYR A 79 8.56 9.38 9.58
CA TYR A 79 9.57 8.37 9.27
C TYR A 79 9.93 7.56 10.52
N ASP A 80 10.14 8.20 11.66
CA ASP A 80 10.61 7.51 12.87
C ASP A 80 9.66 6.40 13.33
N SER A 81 8.34 6.63 13.23
CA SER A 81 7.30 5.68 13.64
C SER A 81 6.71 4.85 12.49
N ALA A 82 7.13 5.09 11.24
CA ALA A 82 6.60 4.37 10.09
C ALA A 82 6.96 2.88 10.16
N PRO A 83 6.02 1.97 9.84
CA PRO A 83 6.30 0.55 9.66
C PRO A 83 7.33 0.29 8.57
N ASN A 84 7.83 -0.95 8.50
CA ASN A 84 8.80 -1.35 7.48
C ASN A 84 8.24 -1.20 6.05
N LEU A 85 6.94 -1.49 5.88
CA LEU A 85 6.28 -1.47 4.58
C LEU A 85 4.93 -0.72 4.63
N LEU A 86 4.68 0.06 3.58
CA LEU A 86 3.32 0.49 3.21
C LEU A 86 2.84 -0.41 2.08
N VAL A 87 1.82 -1.21 2.35
CA VAL A 87 1.20 -2.11 1.38
C VAL A 87 -0.11 -1.52 0.90
N ILE A 88 -0.26 -1.33 -0.42
CA ILE A 88 -1.45 -0.77 -1.05
C ILE A 88 -1.98 -1.80 -2.04
N THR A 89 -3.14 -2.38 -1.72
CA THR A 89 -3.84 -3.31 -2.60
C THR A 89 -4.72 -2.55 -3.57
N CYS A 90 -4.59 -2.88 -4.85
CA CYS A 90 -5.35 -2.32 -5.96
C CYS A 90 -6.31 -3.40 -6.47
N ILE A 91 -7.59 -3.06 -6.59
CA ILE A 91 -8.65 -3.95 -7.07
C ILE A 91 -9.39 -3.24 -8.20
N ALA A 92 -9.53 -3.89 -9.36
CA ALA A 92 -10.21 -3.34 -10.54
C ALA A 92 -10.80 -4.45 -11.40
N ASP A 93 -12.12 -4.57 -11.49
CA ASP A 93 -12.79 -5.66 -12.23
C ASP A 93 -12.18 -7.04 -11.89
N ASN A 94 -11.53 -7.68 -12.86
CA ASN A 94 -10.82 -8.96 -12.71
C ASN A 94 -9.31 -8.80 -12.42
N LYS A 95 -8.88 -7.64 -11.92
CA LYS A 95 -7.49 -7.32 -11.62
C LYS A 95 -7.27 -7.14 -10.13
N LEU A 96 -6.20 -7.74 -9.65
CA LEU A 96 -5.72 -7.63 -8.27
C LEU A 96 -4.22 -7.40 -8.30
N GLY A 97 -3.72 -6.53 -7.43
CA GLY A 97 -2.29 -6.30 -7.33
C GLY A 97 -1.92 -5.56 -6.07
N GLN A 98 -0.65 -5.61 -5.71
CA GLN A 98 -0.14 -4.96 -4.52
C GLN A 98 1.09 -4.13 -4.84
N PHE A 99 1.07 -2.90 -4.35
CA PHE A 99 2.28 -2.15 -4.12
C PHE A 99 2.81 -2.45 -2.73
N ILE A 100 4.09 -2.76 -2.62
CA ILE A 100 4.76 -3.08 -1.36
C ILE A 100 5.95 -2.13 -1.23
N PHE A 101 5.71 -0.95 -0.66
CA PHE A 101 6.72 0.11 -0.62
C PHE A 101 7.57 0.03 0.65
N PRO A 102 8.90 -0.16 0.54
CA PRO A 102 9.81 -0.01 1.65
C PRO A 102 9.81 1.42 2.20
N LYS A 103 9.93 1.53 3.51
CA LYS A 103 10.00 2.79 4.26
C LYS A 103 11.01 3.78 3.66
N GLU A 104 12.16 3.29 3.20
CA GLU A 104 13.26 4.06 2.63
C GLU A 104 12.84 4.72 1.31
N ILE A 105 12.04 4.02 0.51
CA ILE A 105 11.52 4.53 -0.75
C ILE A 105 10.42 5.55 -0.51
N LEU A 106 9.56 5.33 0.49
CA LEU A 106 8.57 6.33 0.91
C LEU A 106 9.23 7.61 1.41
N LEU A 107 10.39 7.52 2.08
CA LEU A 107 11.18 8.70 2.45
C LEU A 107 11.72 9.42 1.21
N LYS A 108 12.37 8.68 0.29
CA LYS A 108 12.96 9.20 -0.95
C LYS A 108 11.92 9.91 -1.84
N GLU A 109 10.73 9.35 -1.97
CA GLU A 109 9.62 9.89 -2.77
C GLU A 109 8.79 10.97 -2.05
N LYS A 110 9.33 11.46 -0.92
CA LYS A 110 8.77 12.54 -0.09
C LYS A 110 7.38 12.25 0.47
N ILE A 111 7.08 10.98 0.72
CA ILE A 111 5.79 10.51 1.25
C ILE A 111 5.80 10.59 2.78
N LEU A 112 6.88 10.15 3.43
CA LEU A 112 7.00 10.22 4.89
C LEU A 112 7.40 11.62 5.37
N LYS A 113 6.92 12.00 6.54
CA LYS A 113 7.30 13.22 7.25
C LYS A 113 8.65 13.00 7.95
N THR A 114 9.51 14.01 7.94
CA THR A 114 10.68 14.11 8.84
C THR A 114 10.66 15.47 9.55
N GLN A 115 11.76 15.87 10.20
CA GLN A 115 11.93 17.24 10.69
C GLN A 115 12.00 18.25 9.52
N ASN A 116 12.63 17.86 8.41
CA ASN A 116 12.88 18.74 7.25
C ASN A 116 11.93 18.50 6.07
N GLN A 117 10.96 17.58 6.22
CA GLN A 117 10.04 17.18 5.17
C GLN A 117 8.61 17.04 5.70
N LYS A 118 7.65 17.72 5.07
CA LYS A 118 6.23 17.66 5.46
C LYS A 118 5.58 16.28 5.22
N GLY A 119 6.04 15.55 4.19
CA GLY A 119 5.42 14.30 3.75
C GLY A 119 4.09 14.51 3.00
N LYS A 120 3.43 13.41 2.64
CA LYS A 120 2.13 13.36 1.98
C LYS A 120 1.15 12.54 2.80
N MET A 121 -0.11 12.96 2.82
CA MET A 121 -1.22 12.26 3.49
C MET A 121 -1.99 11.32 2.56
N ALA A 122 -1.81 11.48 1.26
CA ALA A 122 -2.46 10.70 0.22
C ALA A 122 -1.62 10.74 -1.06
N MET A 123 -1.82 9.77 -1.93
CA MET A 123 -1.23 9.78 -3.28
C MET A 123 -2.11 9.04 -4.28
N ARG A 124 -1.72 9.12 -5.55
CA ARG A 124 -2.18 8.18 -6.57
C ARG A 124 -1.12 7.11 -6.79
N VAL A 125 -1.58 5.87 -6.87
CA VAL A 125 -0.78 4.74 -7.34
C VAL A 125 -1.26 4.33 -8.72
N TYR A 126 -0.34 3.84 -9.54
CA TYR A 126 -0.60 3.50 -10.94
C TYR A 126 -0.20 2.04 -11.20
N PRO A 127 -1.08 1.06 -10.92
CA PRO A 127 -0.87 -0.34 -11.30
C PRO A 127 -0.45 -0.50 -12.76
N ILE A 128 0.13 -1.64 -13.11
CA ILE A 128 0.66 -1.88 -14.46
C ILE A 128 -0.40 -1.73 -15.57
N TRP A 129 -1.67 -1.96 -15.22
CA TRP A 129 -2.80 -1.81 -16.14
C TRP A 129 -3.27 -0.36 -16.34
N ASP A 130 -2.86 0.57 -15.48
CA ASP A 130 -3.18 1.99 -15.65
C ASP A 130 -2.20 2.64 -16.62
N LYS A 131 -2.70 3.46 -17.56
CA LYS A 131 -1.87 4.14 -18.58
C LYS A 131 -1.91 5.66 -18.39
N PRO A 132 -1.10 6.23 -17.46
CA PRO A 132 -1.12 7.65 -17.18
C PRO A 132 -0.65 8.49 -18.38
N ILE A 133 -1.31 9.63 -18.59
CA ILE A 133 -1.03 10.54 -19.72
C ILE A 133 -0.04 11.63 -19.31
N SER A 134 -0.23 12.23 -18.12
CA SER A 134 0.59 13.36 -17.68
C SER A 134 2.01 12.94 -17.32
N ASN A 135 2.98 13.83 -17.57
CA ASN A 135 4.39 13.56 -17.28
C ASN A 135 4.64 13.28 -15.79
N GLN A 136 3.91 13.96 -14.89
CA GLN A 136 4.01 13.70 -13.46
C GLN A 136 3.52 12.29 -13.09
N ALA A 137 2.39 11.87 -13.64
CA ALA A 137 1.82 10.55 -13.37
C ALA A 137 2.70 9.42 -13.95
N LYS A 138 3.25 9.62 -15.16
CA LYS A 138 4.22 8.69 -15.76
C LYS A 138 5.47 8.54 -14.89
N LYS A 139 6.04 9.65 -14.39
CA LYS A 139 7.18 9.63 -13.47
C LYS A 139 6.85 8.89 -12.17
N SER A 140 5.65 9.10 -11.61
CA SER A 140 5.21 8.34 -10.44
C SER A 140 5.05 6.85 -10.72
N GLN A 141 4.42 6.48 -11.83
CA GLN A 141 4.25 5.09 -12.21
C GLN A 141 5.59 4.37 -12.37
N LEU A 142 6.56 4.99 -13.04
CA LEU A 142 7.89 4.39 -13.28
C LEU A 142 8.52 3.86 -11.99
N TRP A 143 8.60 4.69 -10.95
CA TRP A 143 9.20 4.22 -9.70
C TRP A 143 8.27 3.25 -8.94
N GLN A 144 6.96 3.45 -9.00
CA GLN A 144 5.99 2.61 -8.30
C GLN A 144 6.00 1.16 -8.80
N LEU A 145 6.17 0.94 -10.10
CA LEU A 145 6.15 -0.40 -10.71
C LEU A 145 7.32 -1.30 -10.29
N HIS A 146 8.44 -0.72 -9.81
CA HIS A 146 9.50 -1.51 -9.18
C HIS A 146 9.00 -2.27 -7.94
N TYR A 147 7.98 -1.73 -7.26
CA TYR A 147 7.40 -2.25 -6.01
C TYR A 147 6.01 -2.84 -6.21
N PHE A 148 5.60 -3.08 -7.46
CA PHE A 148 4.29 -3.63 -7.79
C PHE A 148 4.36 -5.11 -8.13
N VAL A 149 3.42 -5.89 -7.62
CA VAL A 149 3.16 -7.27 -8.03
C VAL A 149 1.74 -7.37 -8.55
N ASP A 150 1.60 -7.87 -9.77
CA ASP A 150 0.31 -8.25 -10.33
C ASP A 150 -0.08 -9.61 -9.74
N LEU A 151 -1.28 -9.67 -9.15
CA LEU A 151 -1.84 -10.82 -8.45
C LEU A 151 -3.15 -11.26 -9.12
N SER A 152 -3.43 -10.78 -10.33
CA SER A 152 -4.65 -11.10 -11.07
C SER A 152 -4.68 -12.57 -11.51
N ASP A 153 -3.50 -13.19 -11.68
CA ASP A 153 -3.33 -14.61 -11.96
C ASP A 153 -2.52 -15.24 -10.82
N THR A 154 -3.21 -15.94 -9.92
CA THR A 154 -2.61 -16.56 -8.74
C THR A 154 -1.70 -17.75 -9.08
N GLU A 155 -1.87 -18.36 -10.25
CA GLU A 155 -1.05 -19.51 -10.69
C GLU A 155 0.32 -19.05 -11.25
N ASN A 156 0.38 -17.84 -11.80
CA ASN A 156 1.58 -17.26 -12.41
C ASN A 156 2.13 -16.04 -11.64
N VAL A 157 1.81 -15.91 -10.36
CA VAL A 157 2.39 -14.84 -9.53
C VAL A 157 3.91 -14.97 -9.57
N ALA A 158 4.59 -13.85 -9.83
CA ALA A 158 6.04 -13.78 -9.71
C ALA A 158 6.46 -13.89 -8.24
N THR A 159 6.42 -15.11 -7.70
CA THR A 159 6.64 -15.44 -6.28
C THR A 159 7.96 -14.89 -5.78
N ASP A 160 9.02 -14.95 -6.59
CA ASP A 160 10.33 -14.39 -6.22
C ASP A 160 10.25 -12.87 -6.00
N LYS A 161 9.57 -12.13 -6.88
CA LYS A 161 9.41 -10.68 -6.72
C LYS A 161 8.59 -10.36 -5.47
N LEU A 162 7.50 -11.11 -5.26
CA LEU A 162 6.63 -10.95 -4.10
C LEU A 162 7.41 -11.16 -2.79
N LEU A 163 8.10 -12.29 -2.67
CA LEU A 163 8.88 -12.64 -1.49
C LEU A 163 10.04 -11.66 -1.27
N ASN A 164 10.73 -11.25 -2.33
CA ASN A 164 11.80 -10.25 -2.23
C ASN A 164 11.29 -8.90 -1.69
N LEU A 165 10.10 -8.46 -2.09
CA LEU A 165 9.51 -7.22 -1.60
C LEU A 165 9.04 -7.32 -0.14
N TYR A 166 8.67 -8.51 0.33
CA TYR A 166 8.29 -8.77 1.72
C TYR A 166 9.47 -9.14 2.64
N SER A 167 10.66 -9.37 2.08
CA SER A 167 11.85 -9.81 2.82
C SER A 167 12.46 -8.70 3.67
#